data_AF-A0A947I245-F1
#
_entry.id   AF-A0A947I245-F1
#
_cell.length_a   1.000
_cell.length_b   1.000
_cell.length_c   1.000
_cell.angle_alpha   90.00
_cell.angle_beta   90.00
_cell.angle_gamma   90.00
#
_symmetry.space_group_name_H-M   'P 1'
#
loop_
_entity.id
_entity.type
_entity.pdbx_description
1 polymer ?
#
loop_
_entity_poly.entity_id
_entity_poly.type
_entity_poly.pdbx_seq_one_letter_code
_entity_poly.pdbx_strand_id
1 'polypeptide(L)' 'MEPKILTTNDRGQLTLPKDMRDEVGARVFICSLEDGGFVLKPMQTREEFWDECDAAFEDWKKHGGYTLEEMKKRHNL' A
#
# COMPACT_ATOMS: atom_id res chain seq x y z
N MET A 1 1.90 23.63 -0.79
CA MET A 1 0.48 23.28 -1.00
C MET A 1 -0.32 23.99 0.09
N GLU A 2 -1.44 24.63 -0.24
CA GLU A 2 -2.27 25.26 0.79
C GLU A 2 -2.97 24.20 1.66
N PRO A 3 -3.12 24.42 2.98
CA PRO A 3 -3.78 23.47 3.86
C PRO A 3 -5.27 23.32 3.48
N LYS A 4 -5.72 22.07 3.35
CA LYS A 4 -7.13 21.75 3.09
C LYS A 4 -7.82 21.32 4.38
N ILE A 5 -8.96 21.92 4.69
CA ILE A 5 -9.80 21.52 5.82
C ILE A 5 -10.68 20.35 5.35
N LEU A 6 -10.60 19.24 6.07
CA LEU A 6 -11.38 18.02 5.81
C LEU A 6 -12.20 17.68 7.05
N THR A 7 -13.36 17.06 6.84
CA THR A 7 -14.23 16.61 7.92
C THR A 7 -14.28 15.09 7.93
N THR A 8 -14.24 14.50 9.12
CA THR A 8 -14.48 13.07 9.31
C THR A 8 -15.97 12.78 9.31
N ASN A 9 -16.37 11.60 8.85
CA ASN A 9 -17.74 11.14 9.06
C ASN A 9 -17.93 10.59 10.48
N ASP A 10 -19.16 10.15 10.77
CA ASP A 10 -19.58 9.52 12.04
C ASP A 10 -18.78 8.27 12.42
N ARG A 11 -18.11 7.64 11.46
CA ARG A 11 -17.24 6.48 11.65
C ARG A 11 -15.76 6.83 11.76
N GLY A 12 -15.41 8.11 11.83
CA GLY A 12 -14.02 8.56 11.89
C GLY A 12 -13.25 8.38 10.57
N GLN A 13 -13.94 8.19 9.44
CA GLN A 13 -13.32 8.07 8.13
C GLN A 13 -13.15 9.45 7.51
N LEU A 14 -12.03 9.67 6.83
CA LEU A 14 -11.76 10.88 6.05
C LEU A 14 -11.51 10.49 4.59
N THR A 15 -11.95 11.33 3.65
CA THR A 15 -11.67 11.13 2.22
C THR A 15 -10.61 12.13 1.77
N LEU A 16 -9.47 11.62 1.32
CA LEU A 16 -8.42 12.45 0.73
C LEU A 16 -8.88 13.02 -0.62
N PRO A 17 -8.69 14.33 -0.88
CA PRO A 17 -8.97 14.96 -2.17
C PRO A 17 -8.33 14.23 -3.35
N LYS A 18 -9.00 14.24 -4.51
CA LYS A 18 -8.55 13.51 -5.71
C LYS A 18 -7.14 13.91 -6.14
N ASP A 19 -6.85 15.20 -6.17
CA ASP A 19 -5.54 15.73 -6.56
C ASP A 19 -4.41 15.23 -5.66
N MET A 20 -4.63 15.19 -4.34
CA MET A 20 -3.65 14.64 -3.39
C MET A 20 -3.46 13.12 -3.56
N ARG A 21 -4.54 12.38 -3.85
CA ARG A 21 -4.46 10.93 -4.09
C ARG A 21 -3.72 10.60 -5.38
N ASP A 22 -3.97 11.37 -6.43
CA ASP A 22 -3.33 11.18 -7.73
C ASP A 22 -1.83 11.51 -7.66
N GLU A 23 -1.42 12.47 -6.82
CA GLU A 23 -0.01 12.81 -6.58
C GLU A 23 0.76 11.71 -5.86
N VAL A 24 0.18 11.10 -4.81
CA VAL A 24 0.85 10.03 -4.06
C VAL A 24 0.79 8.68 -4.78
N GLY A 25 -0.30 8.39 -5.48
CA GLY A 25 -0.44 7.17 -6.28
C GLY A 25 -0.49 5.85 -5.49
N ALA A 26 -0.77 5.89 -4.18
CA ALA A 26 -0.78 4.72 -3.30
C ALA A 26 -2.19 4.24 -2.93
N ARG A 27 -2.34 2.93 -2.71
CA ARG A 27 -3.60 2.29 -2.25
C ARG A 27 -3.65 2.07 -0.74
N VAL A 28 -2.50 1.88 -0.10
CA VAL A 28 -2.37 1.57 1.33
C VAL A 28 -1.42 2.57 1.97
N PHE A 29 -1.80 3.06 3.15
CA PHE A 29 -1.03 4.03 3.92
C PHE A 29 -0.73 3.49 5.31
N ILE A 30 0.49 3.73 5.78
CA ILE A 30 0.88 3.57 7.16
C ILE A 30 0.49 4.86 7.88
N CYS A 31 -0.30 4.72 8.94
CA CYS A 31 -0.69 5.83 9.81
C CYS A 31 0.16 5.81 11.08
N SER A 32 0.87 6.90 11.36
CA SER A 32 1.59 7.13 12.61
C SER A 32 1.09 8.39 13.30
N LEU A 33 1.28 8.46 14.63
CA LEU A 33 1.06 9.68 15.41
C LEU A 33 2.42 10.34 15.65
N GLU A 34 2.64 11.49 15.01
CA GLU A 34 3.89 12.27 15.09
C GLU A 34 3.52 13.72 15.44
N ASP A 35 4.14 14.29 16.48
CA ASP A 35 3.93 15.68 16.92
C ASP A 35 2.46 16.08 17.14
N GLY A 36 1.64 15.14 17.65
CA GLY A 36 0.22 15.37 17.90
C GLY A 36 -0.66 15.39 16.64
N GLY A 37 -0.09 15.05 15.48
CA GLY A 37 -0.79 14.89 14.21
C GLY A 37 -0.75 13.46 13.69
N PHE A 38 -1.75 13.09 12.90
CA PHE A 38 -1.70 11.86 12.11
C PHE A 38 -0.88 12.09 10.84
N VAL A 39 0.15 11.26 10.65
CA VAL A 39 0.96 11.26 9.44
C VAL A 39 0.61 10.01 8.64
N LEU A 40 0.25 10.19 7.38
CA LEU A 40 -0.03 9.12 6.44
C LEU A 40 1.12 9.01 5.44
N LYS A 41 1.86 7.90 5.50
CA LYS A 41 2.93 7.59 4.53
C LYS A 41 2.45 6.45 3.63
N PRO A 42 2.67 6.48 2.31
CA PRO A 42 2.36 5.33 1.47
C PRO A 42 3.12 4.11 2.00
N MET A 43 2.43 2.98 2.18
CA MET A 43 3.09 1.73 2.58
C MET A 43 4.07 1.27 1.50
N GLN A 44 3.72 1.55 0.25
CA GLN A 44 4.48 1.26 -0.93
C GLN A 44 4.15 2.32 -1.98
N THR A 45 5.15 2.81 -2.68
CA THR A 45 4.98 3.69 -3.83
C THR A 45 4.40 2.91 -5.01
N ARG A 46 3.88 3.63 -6.01
CA ARG A 46 3.37 2.99 -7.22
C ARG A 46 4.47 2.26 -7.99
N GLU A 47 5.69 2.80 -7.98
CA GLU A 47 6.87 2.21 -8.65
C GLU A 47 7.28 0.91 -7.96
N GLU A 48 7.47 0.93 -6.65
CA GLU A 48 7.80 -0.28 -5.86
C GLU A 48 6.76 -1.39 -6.03
N PHE A 49 5.47 -1.05 -6.16
CA PHE A 49 4.42 -2.03 -6.43
C PHE A 49 4.61 -2.73 -7.78
N TRP A 50 4.96 -1.98 -8.83
CA TRP A 50 5.20 -2.56 -10.16
C TRP A 50 6.50 -3.37 -10.18
N ASP A 51 7.55 -2.91 -9.52
CA ASP A 51 8.80 -3.64 -9.38
C ASP A 51 8.60 -4.97 -8.66
N GLU A 52 7.81 -5.01 -7.59
CA GLU A 52 7.45 -6.26 -6.91
C GLU A 52 6.60 -7.19 -7.79
N CYS A 53 5.68 -6.65 -8.57
CA CYS A 53 4.90 -7.45 -9.52
C CYS A 53 5.80 -8.07 -10.61
N ASP A 54 6.72 -7.28 -11.16
CA ASP A 54 7.67 -7.74 -12.17
C ASP A 54 8.63 -8.78 -11.59
N ALA A 55 9.13 -8.56 -10.37
CA ALA A 55 9.97 -9.53 -9.66
C ALA A 55 9.22 -10.85 -9.41
N ALA A 56 7.95 -10.78 -8.98
CA ALA A 56 7.12 -11.97 -8.77
C ALA A 56 6.85 -12.71 -10.09
N PHE A 57 6.64 -11.98 -11.18
CA PHE A 57 6.42 -12.57 -12.50
C PHE A 57 7.68 -13.25 -13.05
N GLU A 58 8.85 -12.62 -12.88
CA GLU A 58 10.13 -13.23 -13.25
C GLU A 58 10.49 -14.44 -12.37
N ASP A 59 10.15 -14.42 -11.08
CA ASP A 59 10.27 -15.58 -10.19
C ASP A 59 9.39 -16.74 -10.69
N TRP A 60 8.13 -16.45 -11.02
CA TRP A 60 7.20 -17.43 -11.58
C TRP A 60 7.71 -18.03 -12.89
N LYS A 61 8.28 -17.22 -13.79
CA LYS A 61 8.89 -17.72 -15.04
C LYS A 61 10.06 -18.67 -14.79
N LYS A 62 10.90 -18.36 -13.79
CA LYS A 62 12.13 -19.12 -13.50
C LYS A 62 11.86 -20.41 -12.74
N HIS A 63 10.94 -20.37 -11.77
CA HIS A 63 10.73 -21.46 -10.82
C HIS A 63 9.40 -22.18 -11.00
N GLY A 64 8.52 -21.67 -11.88
CA GLY A 64 7.12 -22.07 -11.92
C GLY A 64 6.34 -21.50 -10.74
N GLY A 65 5.02 -21.56 -10.81
CA GLY A 65 4.17 -21.32 -9.64
C GLY A 65 4.20 -22.53 -8.71
N TYR A 66 4.06 -22.29 -7.41
CA TYR A 66 3.86 -23.36 -6.42
C TYR A 66 2.38 -23.52 -6.13
N THR A 67 1.93 -24.76 -5.98
CA THR A 67 0.60 -25.09 -5.48
C THR A 67 0.43 -24.67 -4.02
N LEU A 68 -0.82 -24.57 -3.58
CA LEU A 68 -1.15 -24.21 -2.20
C LEU A 68 -0.57 -25.20 -1.17
N GLU A 69 -0.41 -26.48 -1.54
CA GLU A 69 0.25 -27.49 -0.71
C GLU A 69 1.76 -27.28 -0.60
N GLU A 70 2.42 -26.94 -1.72
CA GLU A 70 3.85 -26.63 -1.75
C GLU A 70 4.16 -25.37 -0.95
N MET A 71 3.29 -24.36 -0.99
CA MET A 71 3.43 -23.14 -0.20
C MET A 71 3.38 -23.44 1.30
N LYS A 72 2.41 -24.24 1.76
CA LYS A 72 2.29 -24.64 3.18
C LYS A 72 3.53 -25.37 3.68
N LYS A 73 4.03 -26.31 2.88
CA LYS A 73 5.22 -27.11 3.21
C LYS A 73 6.49 -26.25 3.30
N ARG A 74 6.64 -25.24 2.43
CA ARG A 74 7.85 -24.41 2.33
C ARG A 74 7.92 -23.30 3.38
N HIS A 75 6.77 -22.77 3.80
CA HIS A 75 6.68 -21.65 4.76
C HIS A 75 6.19 -22.06 6.15
N ASN A 76 6.03 -23.36 6.38
CA ASN A 76 5.59 -23.93 7.66
C ASN A 76 4.24 -23.33 8.13
N LEU A 77 3.31 -23.17 7.17
CA LEU A 77 1.96 -22.63 7.35
C LEU A 77 0.92 -23.74 7.50
#